data_AF-A0A564Y6V6-F1
#
_entry.id   AF-A0A564Y6V6-F1
#
_cell.length_a   1.000
_cell.length_b   1.000
_cell.length_c   1.000
_cell.angle_alpha   90.00
_cell.angle_beta   90.00
_cell.angle_gamma   90.00
#
_symmetry.space_group_name_H-M   'P 1'
#
loop_
_entity.id
_entity.type
_entity.pdbx_description
1 polymer ?
#
loop_
_entity_poly.entity_id
_entity_poly.type
_entity_poly.pdbx_seq_one_letter_code
_entity_poly.pdbx_strand_id
1 'polypeptide(L)'
;MANSGKDEGSSAVHYLQDTWDFFVFSYNLGTEWTQRMQKVTDFSTVEGFWSTMIHTLPPADIANGTDLYVFKKGIKPMWEDPMNEHGGRWLIQVPPNADVNFYWEELLMLVVGNCWETEEDSSEICGVVFQPRTRGSRISLWTANWRNEDALIRIGKRVKETLNCPETLLYQTVDQQKDLPKGQDLDTSTYKV
;
A
#
# COMPACT_ATOMS: atom_id res chain seq x y z
N MET A 1 -44.76 -18.21 -29.71
CA MET A 1 -43.66 -17.24 -29.71
C MET A 1 -44.05 -16.09 -28.81
N ALA A 2 -43.41 -15.97 -27.65
CA ALA A 2 -43.35 -14.74 -26.87
C ALA A 2 -41.92 -14.69 -26.32
N ASN A 3 -41.13 -13.81 -26.91
CA ASN A 3 -39.74 -13.54 -26.56
C ASN A 3 -39.75 -12.81 -25.21
N SER A 4 -39.58 -13.53 -24.11
CA SER A 4 -39.28 -12.91 -22.81
C SER A 4 -37.85 -12.38 -22.89
N GLY A 5 -37.71 -11.11 -23.25
CA GLY A 5 -36.45 -10.39 -23.11
C GLY A 5 -35.99 -10.52 -21.66
N LYS A 6 -34.87 -11.21 -21.47
CA LYS A 6 -34.13 -11.11 -20.23
C LYS A 6 -33.66 -9.66 -20.15
N ASP A 7 -34.12 -8.92 -19.16
CA ASP A 7 -33.40 -7.76 -18.67
C ASP A 7 -31.99 -8.26 -18.32
N GLU A 8 -31.01 -7.95 -19.18
CA GLU A 8 -29.61 -8.00 -18.80
C GLU A 8 -29.41 -6.88 -17.78
N GLY A 9 -29.65 -7.21 -16.51
CA GLY A 9 -29.44 -6.29 -15.41
C GLY A 9 -28.03 -5.75 -15.49
N SER A 10 -27.89 -4.44 -15.73
CA SER A 10 -26.65 -3.72 -15.57
C SER A 10 -26.05 -4.12 -14.22
N SER A 11 -24.96 -4.87 -14.23
CA SER A 11 -24.25 -5.24 -13.01
C SER A 11 -23.92 -3.94 -12.27
N ALA A 12 -24.54 -3.71 -11.13
CA ALA A 12 -24.18 -2.59 -10.28
C ALA A 12 -22.72 -2.74 -9.86
N VAL A 13 -21.92 -1.70 -10.09
CA VAL A 13 -20.51 -1.64 -9.65
C VAL A 13 -20.44 -1.02 -8.26
N HIS A 14 -19.49 -1.46 -7.45
CA HIS A 14 -19.34 -1.01 -6.06
C HIS A 14 -18.19 -0.01 -5.97
N TYR A 15 -18.51 1.28 -5.84
CA TYR A 15 -17.49 2.32 -5.75
C TYR A 15 -16.73 2.28 -4.43
N LEU A 16 -15.42 2.52 -4.52
CA LEU A 16 -14.55 2.74 -3.36
C LEU A 16 -14.67 4.20 -2.90
N GLN A 17 -14.25 4.47 -1.66
CA GLN A 17 -14.18 5.83 -1.11
C GLN A 17 -13.22 6.73 -1.91
N ASP A 18 -12.07 6.16 -2.27
CA ASP A 18 -11.00 6.84 -3.02
C ASP A 18 -10.73 6.12 -4.35
N THR A 19 -10.17 6.85 -5.32
CA THR A 19 -9.57 6.23 -6.51
C THR A 19 -8.10 5.95 -6.24
N TRP A 20 -7.59 4.82 -6.70
CA TRP A 20 -6.24 4.35 -6.45
C TRP A 20 -5.48 4.14 -7.74
N ASP A 21 -4.25 4.65 -7.80
CA ASP A 21 -3.29 4.40 -8.87
C ASP A 21 -2.40 3.21 -8.50
N PHE A 22 -2.26 2.24 -9.41
CA PHE A 22 -1.39 1.06 -9.28
C PHE A 22 -0.11 1.25 -10.10
N PHE A 23 1.04 1.16 -9.47
CA PHE A 23 2.35 1.31 -10.11
C PHE A 23 3.23 0.08 -9.88
N VAL A 24 4.11 -0.15 -10.84
CA VAL A 24 5.21 -1.11 -10.75
C VAL A 24 6.51 -0.33 -10.86
N PHE A 25 7.41 -0.57 -9.91
CA PHE A 25 8.79 -0.12 -10.00
C PHE A 25 9.69 -1.32 -10.25
N SER A 26 10.58 -1.27 -11.23
CA SER A 26 11.57 -2.32 -11.43
C SER A 26 12.98 -1.76 -11.53
N TYR A 27 13.90 -2.23 -10.68
CA TYR A 27 15.32 -1.84 -10.74
C TYR A 27 16.00 -2.27 -12.05
N ASN A 28 15.40 -3.22 -12.78
CA ASN A 28 15.92 -3.72 -14.06
C ASN A 28 15.58 -2.80 -15.24
N LEU A 29 14.70 -1.81 -15.07
CA LEU A 29 14.27 -0.91 -16.13
C LEU A 29 15.12 0.36 -16.15
N GLY A 30 16.06 0.48 -17.09
CA GLY A 30 16.80 1.73 -17.32
C GLY A 30 17.53 2.29 -16.08
N THR A 31 17.91 3.57 -16.14
CA THR A 31 18.65 4.25 -15.07
C THR A 31 17.87 5.36 -14.40
N GLU A 32 16.97 6.03 -15.13
CA GLU A 32 16.16 7.13 -14.61
C GLU A 32 14.99 6.60 -13.77
N TRP A 33 14.65 7.29 -12.68
CA TRP A 33 13.53 6.89 -11.81
C TRP A 33 12.21 6.82 -12.57
N THR A 34 11.97 7.76 -13.49
CA THR A 34 10.77 7.81 -14.32
C THR A 34 10.67 6.66 -15.32
N GLN A 35 11.78 6.02 -15.66
CA GLN A 35 11.79 4.80 -16.49
C GLN A 35 11.49 3.56 -15.66
N ARG A 36 11.89 3.58 -14.38
CA ARG A 36 11.67 2.48 -13.44
C ARG A 36 10.27 2.43 -12.88
N MET A 37 9.69 3.60 -12.59
CA MET A 37 8.36 3.77 -12.00
C MET A 37 7.32 3.90 -13.12
N GLN A 38 6.46 2.90 -13.27
CA GLN A 38 5.42 2.88 -14.29
C GLN A 38 4.04 2.80 -13.65
N LYS A 39 3.17 3.77 -13.94
CA LYS A 39 1.74 3.63 -13.65
C LYS A 39 1.17 2.61 -14.61
N VAL A 40 0.57 1.54 -14.08
CA VAL A 40 0.01 0.44 -14.86
C VAL A 40 -1.49 0.67 -15.10
N THR A 41 -2.23 0.99 -14.04
CA THR A 41 -3.68 1.24 -14.12
C THR A 41 -4.15 2.12 -12.95
N ASP A 42 -5.42 2.49 -12.94
CA ASP A 42 -6.14 2.97 -11.77
C ASP A 42 -7.49 2.29 -11.60
N PHE A 43 -8.02 2.31 -10.39
CA PHE A 43 -9.33 1.74 -10.07
C PHE A 43 -10.05 2.57 -9.02
N SER A 44 -11.38 2.67 -9.17
CA SER A 44 -12.28 3.37 -8.24
C SER A 44 -13.45 2.49 -7.79
N THR A 45 -13.42 1.20 -8.11
CA THR A 45 -14.46 0.23 -7.74
C THR A 45 -13.83 -1.05 -7.19
N VAL A 46 -14.61 -1.80 -6.41
CA VAL A 46 -14.23 -3.11 -5.88
C VAL A 46 -13.91 -4.09 -7.02
N GLU A 47 -14.70 -4.07 -8.09
CA GLU A 47 -14.45 -4.90 -9.27
C GLU A 47 -13.14 -4.52 -9.97
N GLY A 48 -12.85 -3.22 -10.08
CA GLY A 48 -11.58 -2.73 -10.64
C GLY A 48 -10.38 -3.10 -9.78
N PHE A 49 -10.52 -3.03 -8.46
CA PHE A 49 -9.51 -3.50 -7.50
C PHE A 49 -9.21 -4.98 -7.72
N TRP A 50 -10.22 -5.86 -7.65
CA TRP A 50 -10.02 -7.29 -7.83
C TRP A 50 -9.53 -7.64 -9.22
N SER A 51 -10.05 -6.99 -10.27
CA SER A 51 -9.55 -7.16 -11.63
C SER A 51 -8.06 -6.81 -11.73
N THR A 52 -7.58 -5.79 -11.00
CA THR A 52 -6.16 -5.44 -10.99
C THR A 52 -5.34 -6.51 -10.24
N MET A 53 -5.81 -6.94 -9.07
CA MET A 53 -5.09 -7.91 -8.22
C MET A 53 -4.96 -9.28 -8.89
N ILE A 54 -6.03 -9.83 -9.47
CA ILE A 54 -6.02 -11.17 -10.10
C ILE A 54 -5.15 -11.24 -11.37
N HIS A 55 -4.93 -10.11 -12.05
CA HIS A 55 -4.09 -10.03 -13.24
C HIS A 55 -2.66 -9.57 -12.93
N THR A 56 -2.35 -9.33 -11.65
CA THR A 56 -0.99 -9.09 -11.17
C THR A 56 -0.42 -10.42 -10.67
N LEU A 57 0.89 -10.63 -10.83
CA LEU A 57 1.54 -11.80 -10.22
C LEU A 57 1.30 -11.79 -8.69
N PRO A 58 1.01 -12.94 -8.07
CA PRO A 58 0.93 -13.03 -6.61
C PRO A 58 2.22 -12.51 -5.97
N PRO A 59 2.15 -11.82 -4.82
CA PRO A 59 3.34 -11.29 -4.12
C PRO A 59 4.49 -12.27 -3.96
N ALA A 60 4.21 -13.56 -3.73
CA ALA A 60 5.21 -14.62 -3.63
C ALA A 60 6.00 -14.88 -4.94
N ASP A 61 5.42 -14.57 -6.10
CA ASP A 61 5.98 -14.82 -7.43
C ASP A 61 6.64 -13.56 -8.04
N ILE A 62 6.53 -12.42 -7.38
CA ILE A 62 7.13 -11.17 -7.85
C ILE A 62 8.65 -11.24 -7.64
N ALA A 63 9.40 -10.99 -8.72
CA ALA A 63 10.85 -11.00 -8.68
C ALA A 63 11.42 -9.94 -7.74
N ASN A 64 12.44 -10.32 -6.96
CA ASN A 64 13.19 -9.38 -6.12
C ASN A 64 13.66 -8.16 -6.91
N GLY A 65 13.46 -6.98 -6.34
CA GLY A 65 13.74 -5.71 -7.02
C GLY A 65 12.63 -5.26 -7.99
N THR A 66 11.45 -5.88 -7.91
CA THR A 66 10.22 -5.34 -8.48
C THR A 66 9.28 -4.99 -7.34
N ASP A 67 9.01 -3.69 -7.16
CA ASP A 67 8.18 -3.17 -6.08
C ASP A 67 6.81 -2.81 -6.64
N LEU A 68 5.76 -3.05 -5.86
CA LEU A 68 4.39 -2.62 -6.19
C LEU A 68 3.99 -1.44 -5.33
N TYR A 69 3.23 -0.51 -5.92
CA TYR A 69 2.71 0.66 -5.22
C TYR A 69 1.22 0.82 -5.52
N VAL A 70 0.44 1.10 -4.49
CA VAL A 70 -0.99 1.45 -4.59
C VAL A 70 -1.21 2.74 -3.82
N PHE A 71 -1.39 3.85 -4.53
CA PHE A 71 -1.48 5.19 -3.91
C PHE A 71 -2.81 5.85 -4.27
N LYS A 72 -3.34 6.69 -3.38
CA LYS A 72 -4.52 7.50 -3.71
C LYS A 72 -4.20 8.35 -4.94
N LYS A 73 -5.18 8.44 -5.85
CA LYS A 73 -5.01 9.11 -7.14
C LYS A 73 -4.56 10.55 -6.95
N GLY A 74 -3.51 10.92 -7.68
CA GLY A 74 -2.89 12.24 -7.59
C GLY A 74 -1.72 12.35 -6.59
N ILE A 75 -1.51 11.34 -5.73
CA ILE A 75 -0.33 11.25 -4.88
C ILE A 75 0.72 10.38 -5.57
N LYS A 76 1.89 10.96 -5.86
CA LYS A 76 3.00 10.19 -6.45
C LYS A 76 3.70 9.36 -5.37
N PRO A 77 4.12 8.13 -5.68
CA PRO A 77 4.87 7.28 -4.74
C PRO A 77 6.35 7.72 -4.60
N MET A 78 6.56 8.96 -4.15
CA MET A 78 7.86 9.57 -3.94
C MET A 78 7.83 10.55 -2.77
N TRP A 79 8.96 10.74 -2.10
CA TRP A 79 9.06 11.58 -0.91
C TRP A 79 8.89 13.08 -1.18
N GLU A 80 9.10 13.50 -2.42
CA GLU A 80 8.97 14.88 -2.87
C GLU A 80 7.52 15.26 -3.21
N ASP A 81 6.59 14.30 -3.19
CA ASP A 81 5.18 14.62 -3.33
C ASP A 81 4.72 15.41 -2.10
N PRO A 82 3.97 16.53 -2.26
CA PRO A 82 3.51 17.35 -1.14
C PRO A 82 2.71 16.58 -0.09
N MET A 83 2.03 15.50 -0.48
CA MET A 83 1.29 14.68 0.47
C MET A 83 2.18 13.71 1.25
N ASN A 84 3.42 13.47 0.81
CA ASN A 84 4.33 12.53 1.47
C ASN A 84 5.47 13.24 2.21
N GLU A 85 5.87 14.45 1.82
CA GLU A 85 7.10 15.09 2.29
C GLU A 85 7.16 15.35 3.81
N HIS A 86 5.99 15.51 4.44
CA HIS A 86 5.84 15.68 5.90
C HIS A 86 5.27 14.44 6.58
N GLY A 87 5.33 13.31 5.88
CA GLY A 87 4.76 12.06 6.30
C GLY A 87 5.78 11.07 6.81
N GLY A 88 5.40 9.81 6.68
CA GLY A 88 6.19 8.66 7.09
C GLY A 88 5.49 7.37 6.73
N ARG A 89 6.01 6.25 7.25
CA ARG A 89 5.44 4.94 7.01
C ARG A 89 5.41 4.08 8.26
N TRP A 90 4.37 3.27 8.37
CA TRP A 90 4.44 2.03 9.14
C TRP A 90 5.16 0.97 8.30
N LEU A 91 6.29 0.46 8.79
CA LEU A 91 7.03 -0.62 8.14
C LEU A 91 6.59 -1.97 8.72
N ILE A 92 6.12 -2.86 7.85
CA ILE A 92 5.73 -4.22 8.18
C ILE A 92 6.73 -5.17 7.53
N GLN A 93 7.52 -5.85 8.35
CA GLN A 93 8.39 -6.93 7.88
C GLN A 93 7.61 -8.23 7.89
N VAL A 94 7.45 -8.85 6.71
CA VAL A 94 6.69 -10.10 6.58
C VAL A 94 7.53 -11.22 7.21
N PRO A 95 7.02 -11.97 8.20
CA PRO A 95 7.76 -13.06 8.81
C PRO A 95 8.14 -14.13 7.76
N PRO A 96 9.32 -14.75 7.82
CA PRO A 96 9.77 -15.71 6.79
C PRO A 96 8.83 -16.91 6.55
N ASN A 97 8.05 -17.29 7.56
CA ASN A 97 7.11 -18.41 7.50
C ASN A 97 5.65 -17.96 7.31
N ALA A 98 5.41 -16.67 7.13
CA ALA A 98 4.07 -16.14 6.89
C ALA A 98 3.73 -16.15 5.40
N ASP A 99 2.43 -16.18 5.09
CA ASP A 99 1.95 -16.01 3.73
C ASP A 99 2.03 -14.54 3.31
N VAL A 100 2.99 -14.23 2.44
CA VAL A 100 3.19 -12.87 1.92
C VAL A 100 2.01 -12.40 1.06
N ASN A 101 1.28 -13.31 0.42
CA ASN A 101 0.11 -12.97 -0.38
C ASN A 101 -0.99 -12.43 0.52
N PHE A 102 -1.27 -13.14 1.63
CA PHE A 102 -2.22 -12.70 2.65
C PHE A 102 -1.89 -11.31 3.19
N TYR A 103 -0.64 -11.08 3.60
CA TYR A 103 -0.24 -9.79 4.17
C TYR A 103 -0.46 -8.62 3.21
N TRP A 104 -0.16 -8.81 1.93
CA TRP A 104 -0.36 -7.79 0.92
C TRP A 104 -1.85 -7.55 0.63
N GLU A 105 -2.61 -8.61 0.41
CA GLU A 105 -4.03 -8.52 0.07
C GLU A 105 -4.85 -7.93 1.22
N GLU A 106 -4.64 -8.38 2.46
CA GLU A 106 -5.35 -7.87 3.64
C GLU A 106 -5.06 -6.39 3.90
N LEU A 107 -3.80 -5.96 3.76
CA LEU A 107 -3.48 -4.54 3.91
C LEU A 107 -4.14 -3.70 2.81
N LEU A 108 -4.14 -4.19 1.57
CA LEU A 108 -4.83 -3.50 0.49
C LEU A 108 -6.34 -3.44 0.74
N MET A 109 -6.98 -4.54 1.17
CA MET A 109 -8.40 -4.56 1.49
C MET A 109 -8.76 -3.59 2.63
N LEU A 110 -7.95 -3.54 3.69
CA LEU A 110 -8.09 -2.56 4.77
C LEU A 110 -8.09 -1.12 4.23
N VAL A 111 -7.12 -0.83 3.35
CA VAL A 111 -6.89 0.52 2.82
C VAL A 111 -7.96 0.94 1.82
N VAL A 112 -8.24 0.11 0.80
CA VAL A 112 -9.23 0.45 -0.24
C VAL A 112 -10.66 0.37 0.28
N GLY A 113 -10.91 -0.50 1.27
CA GLY A 113 -12.19 -0.61 1.98
C GLY A 113 -12.46 0.55 2.95
N ASN A 114 -11.49 1.46 3.13
CA ASN A 114 -11.58 2.58 4.07
C ASN A 114 -11.94 2.14 5.50
N CYS A 115 -11.43 0.97 5.92
CA CYS A 115 -11.79 0.33 7.19
C CYS A 115 -11.01 0.94 8.36
N TRP A 116 -11.14 2.25 8.58
CA TRP A 116 -10.47 3.01 9.64
C TRP A 116 -11.43 3.31 10.80
N GLU A 117 -10.90 3.81 11.92
CA GLU A 117 -11.75 4.19 13.06
C GLU A 117 -12.38 5.57 12.86
N THR A 118 -11.67 6.49 12.23
CA THR A 118 -12.12 7.86 11.98
C THR A 118 -11.80 8.35 10.56
N GLU A 119 -12.49 9.39 10.11
CA GLU A 119 -12.17 10.08 8.85
C GLU A 119 -10.78 10.75 8.88
N GLU A 120 -10.32 11.16 10.07
CA GLU A 120 -8.96 11.69 10.25
C GLU A 120 -7.93 10.61 9.88
N ASP A 121 -8.10 9.39 10.40
CA ASP A 121 -7.21 8.26 10.06
C ASP A 121 -7.20 7.99 8.55
N SER A 122 -8.37 8.02 7.90
CA SER A 122 -8.48 7.85 6.45
C SER A 122 -7.74 8.95 5.67
N SER A 123 -7.84 10.20 6.15
CA SER A 123 -7.21 11.36 5.52
C SER A 123 -5.69 11.33 5.59
N GLU A 124 -5.12 10.63 6.57
CA GLU A 124 -3.68 10.44 6.67
C GLU A 124 -3.15 9.46 5.62
N ILE A 125 -3.97 8.55 5.08
CA ILE A 125 -3.48 7.48 4.19
C ILE A 125 -3.06 8.03 2.83
N CYS A 126 -1.80 7.79 2.45
CA CYS A 126 -1.28 8.11 1.12
C CYS A 126 -1.28 6.90 0.18
N GLY A 127 -0.78 5.75 0.66
CA GLY A 127 -0.61 4.57 -0.17
C GLY A 127 0.11 3.42 0.50
N VAL A 128 0.21 2.31 -0.21
CA VAL A 128 0.82 1.06 0.24
C VAL A 128 1.92 0.63 -0.73
N VAL A 129 2.99 0.07 -0.20
CA VAL A 129 4.14 -0.42 -0.97
C VAL A 129 4.44 -1.86 -0.62
N PHE A 130 4.67 -2.71 -1.62
CA PHE A 130 5.23 -4.05 -1.47
C PHE A 130 6.65 -4.09 -2.04
N GLN A 131 7.59 -4.64 -1.27
CA GLN A 131 9.01 -4.67 -1.60
C GLN A 131 9.60 -6.07 -1.34
N PRO A 132 9.62 -6.96 -2.34
CA PRO A 132 10.25 -8.27 -2.22
C PRO A 132 11.78 -8.11 -2.30
N ARG A 133 12.47 -8.67 -1.32
CA ARG A 133 13.95 -8.66 -1.23
C ARG A 133 14.44 -10.04 -0.82
N THR A 134 15.70 -10.34 -1.15
CA THR A 134 16.36 -11.61 -0.79
C THR A 134 16.37 -11.88 0.72
N ARG A 135 16.40 -10.84 1.55
CA ARG A 135 16.42 -10.96 3.03
C ARG A 135 15.02 -11.01 3.66
N GLY A 136 13.96 -11.07 2.85
CA GLY A 136 12.57 -11.05 3.29
C GLY A 136 11.81 -9.88 2.69
N SER A 137 10.51 -10.09 2.48
CA SER A 137 9.62 -9.10 1.92
C SER A 137 9.20 -8.07 2.97
N ARG A 138 8.98 -6.85 2.50
CA ARG A 138 8.49 -5.74 3.32
C ARG A 138 7.24 -5.17 2.69
N ILE A 139 6.33 -4.74 3.55
CA ILE A 139 5.15 -3.97 3.17
C ILE A 139 5.20 -2.65 3.95
N SER A 140 4.71 -1.57 3.38
CA SER A 140 4.67 -0.28 4.05
C SER A 140 3.36 0.44 3.80
N LEU A 141 2.78 1.02 4.84
CA LEU A 141 1.65 1.94 4.75
C LEU A 141 2.17 3.37 4.93
N TRP A 142 2.03 4.20 3.90
CA TRP A 142 2.48 5.59 3.88
C TRP A 142 1.36 6.51 4.37
N THR A 143 1.76 7.51 5.15
CA THR A 143 0.86 8.47 5.80
C THR A 143 1.36 9.90 5.63
N ALA A 144 0.45 10.88 5.64
CA ALA A 144 0.71 12.24 5.19
C ALA A 144 1.38 13.15 6.22
N ASN A 145 1.05 13.00 7.51
CA ASN A 145 1.54 13.88 8.56
C ASN A 145 2.08 13.09 9.75
N TRP A 146 3.41 13.03 9.87
CA TRP A 146 4.04 12.31 10.98
C TRP A 146 3.73 12.91 12.36
N ARG A 147 3.25 14.16 12.44
CA ARG A 147 2.94 14.83 13.71
C ARG A 147 1.55 14.48 14.26
N ASN A 148 0.71 13.80 13.48
CA ASN A 148 -0.60 13.37 13.94
C ASN A 148 -0.50 12.06 14.74
N GLU A 149 0.13 12.11 15.91
CA GLU A 149 0.41 10.93 16.73
C GLU A 149 -0.83 10.08 17.00
N ASP A 150 -1.94 10.71 17.39
CA ASP A 150 -3.16 10.00 17.77
C ASP A 150 -3.71 9.18 16.59
N ALA A 151 -3.79 9.77 15.40
CA ALA A 151 -4.21 9.06 14.18
C ALA A 151 -3.23 7.95 13.82
N LEU A 152 -1.92 8.22 13.87
CA LEU A 152 -0.89 7.23 13.51
C LEU A 152 -0.90 6.02 14.44
N ILE A 153 -1.12 6.23 15.75
CA ILE A 153 -1.24 5.12 16.72
C ILE A 153 -2.49 4.29 16.46
N ARG A 154 -3.64 4.90 16.14
CA ARG A 154 -4.86 4.16 15.75
C ARG A 154 -4.65 3.36 14.46
N ILE A 155 -4.08 3.99 13.43
CA ILE A 155 -3.76 3.35 12.15
C ILE A 155 -2.83 2.15 12.37
N GLY A 156 -1.74 2.34 13.12
CA GLY A 156 -0.78 1.28 13.38
C GLY A 156 -1.39 0.08 14.11
N LYS A 157 -2.21 0.34 15.14
CA LYS A 157 -2.95 -0.72 15.85
C LYS A 157 -3.91 -1.47 14.93
N ARG A 158 -4.68 -0.74 14.11
CA ARG A 158 -5.59 -1.34 13.12
C ARG A 158 -4.84 -2.23 12.14
N VAL A 159 -3.71 -1.78 11.60
CA VAL A 159 -2.86 -2.59 10.70
C VAL A 159 -2.39 -3.87 11.40
N LYS A 160 -1.93 -3.75 12.66
CA LYS A 160 -1.44 -4.90 13.43
C LYS A 160 -2.53 -5.93 13.69
N GLU A 161 -3.74 -5.47 14.03
CA GLU A 161 -4.93 -6.30 14.22
C GLU A 161 -5.33 -7.01 12.92
N THR A 162 -5.45 -6.26 11.82
CA THR A 162 -5.83 -6.81 10.50
C THR A 162 -4.87 -7.89 10.03
N LEU A 163 -3.56 -7.65 10.16
CA LEU A 163 -2.53 -8.59 9.69
C LEU A 163 -2.23 -9.72 10.67
N ASN A 164 -2.84 -9.70 11.87
CA ASN A 164 -2.49 -10.57 12.98
C ASN A 164 -0.95 -10.61 13.20
N CYS A 165 -0.31 -9.45 13.11
CA CYS A 165 1.14 -9.33 13.13
C CYS A 165 1.65 -9.38 14.58
N PRO A 166 2.46 -10.39 14.96
CA PRO A 166 2.94 -10.51 16.34
C PRO A 166 4.05 -9.51 16.66
N GLU A 167 4.74 -9.02 15.64
CA GLU A 167 5.89 -8.13 15.79
C GLU A 167 5.47 -6.69 16.12
N THR A 168 6.41 -5.94 16.68
CA THR A 168 6.22 -4.50 16.88
C THR A 168 6.33 -3.80 15.53
N LEU A 169 5.33 -3.00 15.17
CA LEU A 169 5.43 -2.15 14.00
C LEU A 169 6.17 -0.88 14.36
N LEU A 170 7.05 -0.42 13.46
CA LEU A 170 7.84 0.80 13.65
C LEU A 170 7.39 1.86 12.66
N TYR A 171 7.14 3.06 13.17
CA TYR A 171 6.84 4.23 12.34
C TYR A 171 8.12 5.02 12.05
N GLN A 172 8.40 5.23 10.78
CA GLN A 172 9.59 5.92 10.28
C GLN A 172 9.16 7.15 9.48
N THR A 173 9.60 8.34 9.88
CA THR A 173 9.35 9.58 9.10
C THR A 173 10.10 9.55 7.78
N VAL A 174 9.69 10.39 6.82
CA VAL A 174 10.45 10.55 5.57
C VAL A 174 11.89 10.99 5.82
N ASP A 175 12.12 11.91 6.77
CA ASP A 175 13.48 12.39 7.09
C ASP A 175 14.36 11.26 7.64
N GLN A 176 13.85 10.45 8.57
CA GLN A 176 14.57 9.29 9.09
C GLN A 176 14.95 8.29 7.97
N GLN A 177 14.06 8.11 6.98
CA GLN A 177 14.32 7.21 5.85
C GLN A 177 15.35 7.77 4.86
N LYS A 178 15.38 9.09 4.65
CA LYS A 178 16.34 9.75 3.75
C LYS A 178 17.78 9.67 4.27
N ASP A 179 17.94 9.70 5.59
CA ASP A 179 19.25 9.64 6.23
C ASP A 179 19.83 8.22 6.32
N LEU A 180 19.06 7.19 5.95
CA LEU A 180 19.51 5.80 5.97
C LEU A 180 20.54 5.48 4.87
N PRO A 181 21.66 4.83 5.22
CA PRO A 181 22.50 4.17 4.24
C PRO A 181 21.72 3.08 3.49
N LYS A 182 21.96 2.95 2.17
CA LYS A 182 21.32 1.91 1.36
C LYS A 182 21.55 0.51 1.96
N GLY A 183 20.47 -0.21 2.21
CA GLY A 183 20.50 -1.59 2.70
C GLY A 183 20.63 -1.75 4.22
N GLN A 184 20.51 -0.66 4.98
CA GLN A 184 20.31 -0.70 6.43
C GLN A 184 18.85 -0.47 6.79
N ASP A 185 18.44 -1.08 7.90
CA ASP A 185 17.14 -0.86 8.51
C ASP A 185 17.30 0.13 9.67
N LEU A 186 16.30 0.98 9.91
CA LEU A 186 16.29 1.85 11.08
C LEU A 186 15.97 1.01 12.32
N ASP A 187 16.87 1.05 13.29
CA ASP A 187 16.59 0.60 14.67
C ASP A 187 15.85 1.68 15.47
N THR A 188 15.73 2.90 14.93
CA THR A 188 15.06 4.05 15.54
C THR A 188 13.71 4.32 14.89
N SER A 189 12.67 4.52 15.70
CA SER A 189 11.33 4.89 15.23
C SER A 189 10.79 6.10 15.99
N THR A 190 9.90 6.86 15.36
CA THR A 190 9.17 7.93 16.06
C THR A 190 8.06 7.34 16.91
N TYR A 191 7.33 6.36 16.38
CA TYR A 191 6.27 5.64 17.09
C TYR A 191 6.43 4.13 16.95
N LYS A 192 5.74 3.38 17.81
CA LYS A 192 5.71 1.91 17.81
C LYS A 192 4.38 1.38 18.33
N VAL A 193 3.91 0.26 17.79
CA VAL A 193 2.66 -0.42 18.18
C VAL A 193 2.76 -1.94 18.14
#